data_AF-A0A1X1TRB0-F1
#
_entry.id   AF-A0A1X1TRB0-F1
#
_cell.length_a   1.000
_cell.length_b   1.000
_cell.length_c   1.000
_cell.angle_alpha   90.00
_cell.angle_beta   90.00
_cell.angle_gamma   90.00
#
_symmetry.space_group_name_H-M   'P 1'
#
loop_
_entity.id
_entity.type
_entity.pdbx_description
1 polymer ?
#
loop_
_entity_poly.entity_id
_entity_poly.type
_entity_poly.pdbx_seq_one_letter_code
_entity_poly.pdbx_strand_id
1 'polypeptide(L)'
;MPESRIVVRPEPGGTPSGRLQAAGLAHATGVFEQLASTVPLPAAPRPIVITDYGAATGANSLLPIGAAIAALRRRTRADHAVLVAHTDLPDNDFSALFTTLAEDPDSYARTDTASFPSAIGRSYFAQIMPSQSVTLGWSSWTTMWLVRPVAGLPAFSEHTDDAARRSYGRQAAQDWHDFVAFRGRELSPGGKLLVLTPAVDAAGRSGYRPLLDGIAEVLDEHMAEGRLTADEIARVSIPALGRTEKELRAPFAPAGRFESLTIEHLEIFDAEDRFWDQYLLDGNAGALGARWAALISAAIAPALAAAVTGRAGDPATAEVLRHLQACLAARLANSPQQVQIPLALVVLAKQR
;
A
#
# COMPACT_ATOMS: atom_id res chain seq x y z
N MET A 1 -11.65 -11.76 -3.29
CA MET A 1 -11.15 -10.86 -2.24
C MET A 1 -10.82 -9.55 -2.95
N PRO A 2 -11.12 -8.37 -2.38
CA PRO A 2 -10.83 -7.11 -3.06
C PRO A 2 -9.31 -6.95 -3.21
N GLU A 3 -8.92 -6.53 -4.41
CA GLU A 3 -7.62 -6.77 -5.04
C GLU A 3 -6.53 -5.79 -4.55
N SER A 4 -5.33 -6.28 -4.21
CA SER A 4 -4.12 -5.44 -4.08
C SER A 4 -3.54 -5.12 -5.46
N ARG A 5 -4.29 -4.34 -6.27
CA ARG A 5 -3.87 -3.94 -7.64
C ARG A 5 -3.40 -2.50 -7.78
N ILE A 6 -3.24 -1.73 -6.69
CA ILE A 6 -2.61 -0.40 -6.78
C ILE A 6 -1.09 -0.57 -6.93
N VAL A 7 -0.68 -0.99 -8.11
CA VAL A 7 0.66 -0.71 -8.61
C VAL A 7 0.56 0.62 -9.32
N VAL A 8 1.13 1.66 -8.71
CA VAL A 8 1.60 2.82 -9.47
C VAL A 8 2.65 2.28 -10.42
N ARG A 9 2.26 2.01 -11.68
CA ARG A 9 3.23 1.63 -12.69
C ARG A 9 4.10 2.86 -12.96
N PRO A 10 5.43 2.74 -12.90
CA PRO A 10 6.30 3.76 -13.46
C PRO A 10 5.90 4.07 -14.89
N GLU A 11 5.84 5.35 -15.25
CA GLU A 11 5.88 5.76 -16.66
C GLU A 11 7.15 5.14 -17.30
N PRO A 12 7.04 4.43 -18.44
CA PRO A 12 8.21 3.88 -19.10
C PRO A 12 9.08 5.00 -19.67
N GLY A 13 10.37 4.99 -19.31
CA GLY A 13 11.37 5.94 -19.80
C GLY A 13 11.70 7.05 -18.78
N GLY A 14 12.85 6.92 -18.13
CA GLY A 14 13.37 7.87 -17.15
C GLY A 14 14.51 7.23 -16.35
N THR A 15 15.33 8.03 -15.69
CA THR A 15 16.24 7.52 -14.65
C THR A 15 15.40 6.89 -13.52
N PRO A 16 15.95 6.00 -12.68
CA PRO A 16 15.22 5.42 -11.55
C PRO A 16 14.60 6.47 -10.60
N SER A 17 15.20 7.67 -10.57
CA SER A 17 14.72 8.87 -9.87
C SER A 17 13.56 9.61 -10.57
N GLY A 18 13.33 9.37 -11.87
CA GLY A 18 12.29 9.99 -12.69
C GLY A 18 11.03 9.13 -12.86
N ARG A 19 11.04 7.90 -12.36
CA ARG A 19 9.85 7.03 -12.29
C ARG A 19 8.93 7.52 -11.18
N LEU A 20 7.63 7.63 -11.47
CA LEU A 20 6.65 7.95 -10.43
C LEU A 20 6.58 6.78 -9.44
N GLN A 21 7.19 6.96 -8.28
CA GLN A 21 7.12 6.05 -7.15
C GLN A 21 5.86 6.34 -6.35
N ALA A 22 5.34 5.34 -5.63
CA ALA A 22 4.29 5.58 -4.65
C ALA A 22 4.72 6.68 -3.65
N ALA A 23 3.79 7.55 -3.27
CA ALA A 23 4.09 8.65 -2.35
C ALA A 23 4.68 8.12 -1.03
N GLY A 24 5.65 8.86 -0.48
CA GLY A 24 6.38 8.50 0.75
C GLY A 24 7.42 7.38 0.60
N LEU A 25 7.52 6.72 -0.56
CA LEU A 25 8.41 5.56 -0.75
C LEU A 25 9.90 5.91 -0.57
N ALA A 26 10.33 7.08 -1.06
CA ALA A 26 11.72 7.51 -0.94
C ALA A 26 12.17 7.67 0.53
N HIS A 27 11.31 8.30 1.34
CA HIS A 27 11.54 8.44 2.78
C HIS A 27 11.60 7.08 3.49
N ALA A 28 10.60 6.24 3.26
CA ALA A 28 10.56 4.88 3.82
C ALA A 28 11.75 4.00 3.39
N THR A 29 12.22 4.16 2.15
CA THR A 29 13.43 3.49 1.63
C THR A 29 14.67 3.87 2.44
N GLY A 30 14.86 5.16 2.71
CA GLY A 30 15.98 5.65 3.52
C GLY A 30 15.95 5.09 4.94
N VAL A 31 14.79 5.03 5.58
CA VAL A 31 14.64 4.41 6.91
C VAL A 31 14.93 2.91 6.83
N PHE A 32 14.41 2.20 5.82
CA PHE A 32 14.64 0.75 5.67
C PHE A 32 16.11 0.40 5.46
N GLU A 33 16.86 1.21 4.70
CA GLU A 33 18.31 1.06 4.55
C GLU A 33 19.06 1.19 5.89
N GLN A 34 18.64 2.13 6.74
CA GLN A 34 19.22 2.32 8.09
C GLN A 34 18.92 1.10 8.99
N LEU A 35 17.72 0.54 8.92
CA LEU A 35 17.37 -0.69 9.64
C LEU A 35 18.25 -1.86 9.18
N ALA A 36 18.42 -2.02 7.87
CA ALA A 36 19.30 -3.05 7.31
C ALA A 36 20.77 -2.88 7.74
N SER A 37 21.21 -1.65 7.98
CA SER A 37 22.57 -1.35 8.47
C SER A 37 22.80 -1.75 9.93
N THR A 38 21.74 -2.00 10.72
CA THR A 38 21.85 -2.20 12.19
C THR A 38 21.23 -3.49 12.71
N VAL A 39 20.31 -4.11 11.96
CA VAL A 39 19.61 -5.34 12.38
C VAL A 39 20.58 -6.49 12.67
N PRO A 40 20.34 -7.34 13.69
CA PRO A 40 21.12 -8.56 13.91
C PRO A 40 21.03 -9.50 12.71
N LEU A 41 22.18 -10.07 12.30
CA LEU A 41 22.24 -10.96 11.15
C LEU A 41 22.48 -12.41 11.62
N PRO A 42 21.83 -13.40 10.98
CA PRO A 42 22.14 -14.79 11.24
C PRO A 42 23.57 -15.11 10.79
N ALA A 43 24.23 -16.04 11.48
CA ALA A 43 25.54 -16.52 11.05
C ALA A 43 25.40 -17.38 9.78
N ALA A 44 26.36 -17.25 8.85
CA ALA A 44 26.48 -18.15 7.71
C ALA A 44 26.59 -19.62 8.19
N PRO A 45 26.00 -20.59 7.48
CA PRO A 45 25.40 -20.49 6.15
C PRO A 45 23.91 -20.13 6.12
N ARG A 46 23.30 -19.70 7.24
CA ARG A 46 21.88 -19.35 7.25
C ARG A 46 21.65 -18.07 6.44
N PRO A 47 20.65 -18.03 5.54
CA PRO A 47 20.38 -16.85 4.74
C PRO A 47 19.83 -15.72 5.60
N ILE A 48 20.09 -14.48 5.18
CA ILE A 48 19.37 -13.31 5.68
C ILE A 48 18.02 -13.28 4.97
N VAL A 49 16.93 -13.20 5.72
CA VAL A 49 15.58 -13.21 5.12
C VAL A 49 14.98 -11.81 5.16
N ILE A 50 14.63 -11.30 3.98
CA ILE A 50 13.83 -10.08 3.81
C ILE A 50 12.44 -10.52 3.35
N THR A 51 11.38 -10.02 3.97
CA THR A 51 10.01 -10.31 3.55
C THR A 51 9.30 -9.02 3.15
N ASP A 52 8.70 -9.03 1.96
CA ASP A 52 7.90 -7.95 1.39
C ASP A 52 6.41 -8.32 1.46
N TYR A 53 5.65 -7.58 2.29
CA TYR A 53 4.25 -7.83 2.59
C TYR A 53 3.32 -7.02 1.69
N GLY A 54 2.84 -7.66 0.61
CA GLY A 54 1.99 -7.09 -0.43
C GLY A 54 2.80 -6.51 -1.58
N ALA A 55 3.50 -7.39 -2.29
CA ALA A 55 4.43 -7.03 -3.35
C ALA A 55 3.75 -6.59 -4.66
N ALA A 56 2.51 -7.02 -4.91
CA ALA A 56 1.83 -6.90 -6.19
C ALA A 56 2.75 -7.35 -7.36
N THR A 57 3.09 -6.45 -8.30
CA THR A 57 4.03 -6.72 -9.40
C THR A 57 5.50 -6.45 -9.04
N GLY A 58 5.81 -6.05 -7.81
CA GLY A 58 7.17 -5.82 -7.30
C GLY A 58 7.82 -4.48 -7.69
N ALA A 59 7.18 -3.68 -8.56
CA ALA A 59 7.76 -2.43 -9.06
C ALA A 59 8.15 -1.44 -7.93
N ASN A 60 7.29 -1.31 -6.91
CA ASN A 60 7.55 -0.46 -5.74
C ASN A 60 8.47 -1.11 -4.69
N SER A 61 8.81 -2.39 -4.86
CA SER A 61 9.67 -3.15 -3.95
C SER A 61 11.14 -3.14 -4.39
N LEU A 62 11.43 -2.85 -5.67
CA LEU A 62 12.79 -2.93 -6.21
C LEU A 62 13.78 -2.05 -5.44
N LEU A 63 13.47 -0.77 -5.27
CA LEU A 63 14.36 0.20 -4.65
C LEU A 63 14.51 0.01 -3.13
N PRO A 64 13.44 -0.16 -2.33
CA PRO A 64 13.58 -0.44 -0.90
C PRO A 64 14.39 -1.70 -0.61
N ILE A 65 14.09 -2.80 -1.31
CA ILE A 65 14.77 -4.08 -1.11
C ILE A 65 16.22 -4.00 -1.59
N GLY A 66 16.47 -3.38 -2.75
CA GLY A 66 17.82 -3.15 -3.26
C GLY A 66 18.67 -2.31 -2.31
N ALA A 67 18.12 -1.24 -1.73
CA ALA A 67 18.81 -0.42 -0.73
C ALA A 67 19.16 -1.23 0.53
N ALA A 68 18.23 -2.05 1.03
CA ALA A 68 18.49 -2.94 2.15
C ALA A 68 19.59 -3.96 1.85
N ILE A 69 19.57 -4.60 0.68
CA ILE A 69 20.62 -5.55 0.25
C ILE A 69 21.98 -4.85 0.17
N ALA A 70 22.04 -3.67 -0.45
CA ALA A 70 23.28 -2.88 -0.53
C ALA A 70 23.84 -2.56 0.87
N ALA A 71 22.99 -2.22 1.84
CA ALA A 71 23.39 -2.02 3.23
C ALA A 71 23.88 -3.30 3.91
N LEU A 72 23.22 -4.44 3.67
CA LEU A 72 23.66 -5.74 4.18
C LEU A 72 25.02 -6.13 3.61
N ARG A 73 25.29 -5.87 2.33
CA ARG A 73 26.58 -6.17 1.68
C ARG A 73 27.76 -5.38 2.22
N ARG A 74 27.52 -4.22 2.86
CA ARG A 74 28.56 -3.50 3.62
C ARG A 74 28.94 -4.20 4.93
N ARG A 75 28.14 -5.17 5.39
CA ARG A 75 28.29 -5.85 6.69
C ARG A 75 28.60 -7.34 6.55
N THR A 76 28.37 -7.93 5.39
CA THR A 76 28.55 -9.35 5.13
C THR A 76 29.49 -9.60 3.98
N ARG A 77 29.90 -10.86 3.82
CA ARG A 77 30.55 -11.30 2.58
C ARG A 77 29.56 -11.20 1.41
N ALA A 78 30.11 -11.05 0.21
CA ALA A 78 29.32 -10.96 -1.02
C ALA A 78 28.55 -12.26 -1.33
N ASP A 79 29.00 -13.41 -0.81
CA ASP A 79 28.39 -14.73 -1.00
C ASP A 79 27.39 -15.12 0.10
N HIS A 80 27.16 -14.26 1.11
CA HIS A 80 26.16 -14.54 2.15
C HIS A 80 24.76 -14.44 1.54
N ALA A 81 24.10 -15.59 1.39
CA ALA A 81 22.77 -15.68 0.78
C ALA A 81 21.75 -14.73 1.44
N VAL A 82 21.01 -13.99 0.61
CA VAL A 82 19.84 -13.21 1.00
C VAL A 82 18.61 -13.83 0.33
N LEU A 83 17.65 -14.28 1.11
CA LEU A 83 16.35 -14.72 0.61
C LEU A 83 15.38 -13.55 0.67
N VAL A 84 14.77 -13.20 -0.46
CA VAL A 84 13.68 -12.21 -0.51
C VAL A 84 12.37 -12.95 -0.75
N ALA A 85 11.46 -12.88 0.21
CA ALA A 85 10.12 -13.45 0.12
C ALA A 85 9.11 -12.35 -0.18
N HIS A 86 8.68 -12.26 -1.44
CA HIS A 86 7.57 -11.40 -1.85
C HIS A 86 6.25 -12.09 -1.55
N THR A 87 5.34 -11.42 -0.88
CA THR A 87 4.07 -12.03 -0.44
C THR A 87 2.91 -11.20 -0.95
N ASP A 88 1.83 -11.88 -1.33
CA ASP A 88 0.58 -11.24 -1.74
C ASP A 88 -0.57 -12.24 -1.64
N LEU A 89 -1.78 -11.83 -2.01
CA LEU A 89 -2.93 -12.72 -2.11
C LEU A 89 -2.73 -13.82 -3.16
N PRO A 90 -3.43 -14.97 -3.06
CA PRO A 90 -3.29 -16.08 -4.00
C PRO A 90 -3.56 -15.73 -5.47
N ASP A 91 -4.40 -14.72 -5.71
CA ASP A 91 -4.85 -14.25 -7.02
C ASP A 91 -3.98 -13.11 -7.59
N ASN A 92 -2.89 -12.73 -6.92
CA ASN A 92 -1.91 -11.80 -7.46
C ASN A 92 -1.23 -12.37 -8.72
N ASP A 93 -0.85 -11.49 -9.64
CA ASP A 93 -0.08 -11.85 -10.83
C ASP A 93 1.41 -12.02 -10.48
N PHE A 94 1.75 -13.17 -9.92
CA PHE A 94 3.14 -13.51 -9.61
C PHE A 94 4.01 -13.68 -10.85
N SER A 95 3.42 -13.96 -12.03
CA SER A 95 4.17 -13.97 -13.28
C SER A 95 4.69 -12.57 -13.61
N ALA A 96 3.83 -11.54 -13.50
CA ALA A 96 4.26 -10.16 -13.66
C ALA A 96 5.34 -9.76 -12.64
N LEU A 97 5.21 -10.18 -11.37
CA LEU A 97 6.26 -9.98 -10.36
C LEU A 97 7.61 -10.57 -10.81
N PHE A 98 7.63 -11.83 -11.24
CA PHE A 98 8.87 -12.48 -11.67
C PHE A 98 9.43 -11.87 -12.96
N THR A 99 8.59 -11.44 -13.90
CA THR A 99 9.02 -10.67 -15.08
C THR A 99 9.68 -9.36 -14.67
N THR A 100 9.07 -8.58 -13.75
CA THR A 100 9.67 -7.35 -13.23
C THR A 100 11.03 -7.61 -12.57
N LEU A 101 11.15 -8.65 -11.74
CA LEU A 101 12.42 -9.01 -11.12
C LEU A 101 13.48 -9.46 -12.13
N ALA A 102 13.09 -10.11 -13.22
CA ALA A 102 14.01 -10.60 -14.24
C ALA A 102 14.48 -9.48 -15.20
N GLU A 103 13.60 -8.55 -15.55
CA GLU A 103 13.79 -7.62 -16.66
C GLU A 103 14.09 -6.18 -16.23
N ASP A 104 13.57 -5.72 -15.09
CA ASP A 104 13.72 -4.32 -14.70
C ASP A 104 15.18 -4.00 -14.31
N PRO A 105 15.80 -2.95 -14.88
CA PRO A 105 17.17 -2.55 -14.54
C PRO A 105 17.42 -2.26 -13.05
N ASP A 106 16.39 -1.84 -12.32
CA ASP A 106 16.46 -1.52 -10.88
C ASP A 106 16.36 -2.77 -10.00
N SER A 107 16.16 -3.95 -10.59
CA SER A 107 15.99 -5.20 -9.85
C SER A 107 17.26 -5.62 -9.11
N TYR A 108 17.12 -5.83 -7.81
CA TYR A 108 18.18 -6.40 -6.95
C TYR A 108 18.61 -7.79 -7.42
N ALA A 109 17.72 -8.57 -8.05
CA ALA A 109 18.02 -9.91 -8.55
C ALA A 109 18.98 -9.88 -9.75
N ARG A 110 19.14 -8.73 -10.40
CA ARG A 110 20.10 -8.52 -11.50
C ARG A 110 21.44 -7.98 -11.01
N THR A 111 21.45 -7.26 -9.89
CA THR A 111 22.63 -6.56 -9.38
C THR A 111 23.35 -7.32 -8.26
N ASP A 112 22.67 -8.25 -7.58
CA ASP A 112 23.24 -9.07 -6.51
C ASP A 112 23.07 -10.57 -6.79
N THR A 113 24.18 -11.26 -7.06
CA THR A 113 24.19 -12.68 -7.47
C THR A 113 23.93 -13.67 -6.33
N ALA A 114 23.93 -13.20 -5.08
CA ALA A 114 23.66 -13.99 -3.88
C ALA A 114 22.31 -13.65 -3.25
N SER A 115 21.42 -13.00 -4.02
CA SER A 115 20.04 -12.71 -3.65
C SER A 115 19.08 -13.64 -4.38
N PHE A 116 18.17 -14.25 -3.64
CA PHE A 116 17.26 -15.28 -4.12
C PHE A 116 15.82 -14.78 -3.95
N PRO A 117 15.12 -14.39 -5.04
CA PRO A 117 13.71 -14.03 -4.97
C PRO A 117 12.83 -15.27 -4.80
N SER A 118 11.73 -15.12 -4.07
CA SER A 118 10.67 -16.13 -3.89
C SER A 118 9.32 -15.45 -3.72
N ALA A 119 8.23 -16.22 -3.87
CA ALA A 119 6.86 -15.73 -3.74
C ALA A 119 6.01 -16.57 -2.78
N ILE A 120 5.10 -15.93 -2.03
CA ILE A 120 4.11 -16.59 -1.17
C ILE A 120 2.73 -15.98 -1.44
N GLY A 121 1.86 -16.76 -2.11
CA GLY A 121 0.46 -16.41 -2.37
C GLY A 121 -0.47 -16.73 -1.20
N ARG A 122 -0.30 -16.05 -0.07
CA ARG A 122 -1.13 -16.20 1.13
C ARG A 122 -1.33 -14.84 1.78
N SER A 123 -2.53 -14.58 2.30
CA SER A 123 -2.83 -13.33 3.00
C SER A 123 -1.87 -13.11 4.17
N TYR A 124 -1.23 -11.94 4.17
CA TYR A 124 -0.37 -11.46 5.26
C TYR A 124 -1.15 -11.12 6.53
N PHE A 125 -2.49 -11.21 6.55
CA PHE A 125 -3.26 -11.19 7.80
C PHE A 125 -3.26 -12.55 8.53
N ALA A 126 -2.50 -13.52 8.04
CA ALA A 126 -2.17 -14.78 8.70
C ALA A 126 -0.66 -14.96 8.86
N GLN A 127 -0.22 -15.99 9.59
CA GLN A 127 1.18 -16.42 9.59
C GLN A 127 1.51 -17.10 8.24
N ILE A 128 2.48 -16.54 7.54
CA ILE A 128 2.92 -16.96 6.20
C ILE A 128 4.40 -17.31 6.13
N MET A 129 5.20 -16.81 7.09
CA MET A 129 6.60 -17.21 7.26
C MET A 129 6.77 -18.14 8.48
N PRO A 130 7.80 -19.02 8.50
CA PRO A 130 8.17 -19.75 9.70
C PRO A 130 8.46 -18.80 10.87
N SER A 131 8.21 -19.27 12.10
CA SER A 131 8.51 -18.47 13.28
C SER A 131 10.01 -18.19 13.39
N GLN A 132 10.36 -16.96 13.75
CA GLN A 132 11.75 -16.53 13.94
C GLN A 132 12.67 -16.74 12.73
N SER A 133 12.14 -16.54 11.52
CA SER A 133 12.93 -16.65 10.29
C SER A 133 13.21 -15.31 9.62
N VAL A 134 12.41 -14.27 9.86
CA VAL A 134 12.48 -13.01 9.11
C VAL A 134 13.44 -12.03 9.79
N THR A 135 14.47 -11.57 9.07
CA THR A 135 15.41 -10.56 9.59
C THR A 135 14.84 -9.14 9.43
N LEU A 136 14.35 -8.84 8.23
CA LEU A 136 13.76 -7.55 7.87
C LEU A 136 12.39 -7.75 7.20
N GLY A 137 11.41 -6.99 7.63
CA GLY A 137 10.09 -6.90 7.00
C GLY A 137 9.88 -5.54 6.36
N TRP A 138 9.33 -5.54 5.14
CA TRP A 138 8.90 -4.35 4.42
C TRP A 138 7.42 -4.47 4.08
N SER A 139 6.65 -3.41 4.31
CA SER A 139 5.24 -3.33 3.93
C SER A 139 4.94 -1.89 3.55
N SER A 140 4.50 -1.66 2.32
CA SER A 140 4.09 -0.33 1.87
C SER A 140 2.74 -0.39 1.17
N TRP A 141 1.82 0.50 1.52
CA TRP A 141 0.50 0.63 0.89
C TRP A 141 -0.38 -0.64 0.94
N THR A 142 -0.18 -1.51 1.93
CA THR A 142 -0.85 -2.81 1.99
C THR A 142 -1.73 -3.00 3.22
N THR A 143 -1.31 -2.53 4.40
CA THR A 143 -2.07 -2.70 5.65
C THR A 143 -3.36 -1.88 5.74
N MET A 144 -3.61 -0.97 4.80
CA MET A 144 -4.86 -0.22 4.68
C MET A 144 -6.03 -1.06 4.18
N TRP A 145 -5.75 -2.13 3.42
CA TRP A 145 -6.76 -3.00 2.84
C TRP A 145 -7.35 -3.91 3.91
N LEU A 146 -8.68 -3.87 4.04
CA LEU A 146 -9.41 -4.71 4.97
C LEU A 146 -9.56 -6.11 4.40
N VAL A 147 -9.45 -7.11 5.28
CA VAL A 147 -9.57 -8.53 4.89
C VAL A 147 -10.93 -8.84 4.26
N ARG A 148 -11.98 -8.18 4.73
CA ARG A 148 -13.36 -8.37 4.26
C ARG A 148 -13.94 -7.06 3.76
N PRO A 149 -14.73 -7.09 2.66
CA PRO A 149 -15.56 -5.97 2.28
C PRO A 149 -16.48 -5.55 3.44
N VAL A 150 -16.66 -4.25 3.62
CA VAL A 150 -17.60 -3.68 4.59
C VAL A 150 -18.64 -2.89 3.81
N ALA A 151 -19.92 -3.20 4.00
CA ALA A 151 -20.98 -2.56 3.22
C ALA A 151 -21.02 -1.04 3.42
N GLY A 152 -21.34 -0.33 2.35
CA GLY A 152 -21.29 1.14 2.28
C GLY A 152 -19.90 1.67 1.95
N LEU A 153 -19.85 2.91 1.48
CA LEU A 153 -18.59 3.61 1.27
C LEU A 153 -17.96 3.94 2.64
N PRO A 154 -16.63 3.77 2.81
CA PRO A 154 -15.95 4.36 3.96
C PRO A 154 -16.18 5.86 3.91
N ALA A 155 -16.18 6.52 5.07
CA ALA A 155 -16.68 7.88 5.19
C ALA A 155 -15.93 8.90 4.32
N PHE A 156 -16.35 9.04 3.07
CA PHE A 156 -15.85 10.02 2.10
C PHE A 156 -16.65 11.31 2.19
N SER A 157 -17.84 11.27 2.77
CA SER A 157 -18.68 12.42 3.05
C SER A 157 -19.06 12.48 4.54
N GLU A 158 -19.27 13.70 5.04
CA GLU A 158 -19.80 13.97 6.38
C GLU A 158 -21.20 13.35 6.63
N HIS A 159 -21.82 12.79 5.58
CA HIS A 159 -23.13 12.13 5.60
C HIS A 159 -23.10 10.61 5.77
N THR A 160 -21.92 10.04 6.05
CA THR A 160 -21.80 8.58 6.17
C THR A 160 -22.46 8.08 7.45
N ASP A 161 -23.28 7.03 7.34
CA ASP A 161 -23.92 6.37 8.47
C ASP A 161 -22.86 5.95 9.51
N ASP A 162 -23.13 6.36 10.73
CA ASP A 162 -22.36 6.10 11.93
C ASP A 162 -22.10 4.58 12.12
N ALA A 163 -22.99 3.71 11.60
CA ALA A 163 -22.83 2.26 11.61
C ALA A 163 -21.75 1.73 10.65
N ALA A 164 -21.62 2.30 9.44
CA ALA A 164 -20.61 1.90 8.46
C ALA A 164 -19.21 2.27 8.99
N ARG A 165 -19.05 3.51 9.47
CA ARG A 165 -17.81 3.99 10.09
C ARG A 165 -17.35 3.11 11.24
N ARG A 166 -18.26 2.71 12.14
CA ARG A 166 -17.96 1.77 13.23
C ARG A 166 -17.53 0.39 12.72
N SER A 167 -18.12 -0.09 11.63
CA SER A 167 -17.80 -1.42 11.08
C SER A 167 -16.42 -1.44 10.41
N TYR A 168 -16.09 -0.40 9.63
CA TYR A 168 -14.74 -0.17 9.10
C TYR A 168 -13.70 -0.12 10.22
N GLY A 169 -13.94 0.71 11.25
CA GLY A 169 -13.00 0.84 12.38
C GLY A 169 -12.77 -0.47 13.14
N ARG A 170 -13.82 -1.27 13.37
CA ARG A 170 -13.69 -2.59 14.02
C ARG A 170 -12.87 -3.57 13.20
N GLN A 171 -13.14 -3.67 11.89
CA GLN A 171 -12.39 -4.55 11.00
C GLN A 171 -10.93 -4.10 10.88
N ALA A 172 -10.68 -2.79 10.69
CA ALA A 172 -9.34 -2.24 10.60
C ALA A 172 -8.50 -2.45 11.86
N ALA A 173 -9.12 -2.37 13.04
CA ALA A 173 -8.47 -2.65 14.32
C ALA A 173 -8.09 -4.13 14.46
N GLN A 174 -9.00 -5.05 14.10
CA GLN A 174 -8.73 -6.49 14.11
C GLN A 174 -7.63 -6.86 13.11
N ASP A 175 -7.71 -6.34 11.88
CA ASP A 175 -6.74 -6.62 10.82
C ASP A 175 -5.34 -6.12 11.19
N TRP A 176 -5.24 -4.95 11.81
CA TRP A 176 -3.96 -4.43 12.31
C TRP A 176 -3.40 -5.28 13.45
N HIS A 177 -4.25 -5.65 14.41
CA HIS A 177 -3.87 -6.54 15.50
C HIS A 177 -3.33 -7.88 14.98
N ASP A 178 -4.04 -8.52 14.05
CA ASP A 178 -3.65 -9.81 13.49
C ASP A 178 -2.37 -9.70 12.67
N PHE A 179 -2.24 -8.65 11.86
CA PHE A 179 -1.00 -8.37 11.14
C PHE A 179 0.18 -8.27 12.11
N VAL A 180 0.13 -7.38 13.11
CA VAL A 180 1.22 -7.23 14.08
C VAL A 180 1.51 -8.53 14.82
N ALA A 181 0.47 -9.28 15.21
CA ALA A 181 0.63 -10.53 15.94
C ALA A 181 1.42 -11.58 15.14
N PHE A 182 1.05 -11.79 13.87
CA PHE A 182 1.74 -12.77 13.03
C PHE A 182 3.15 -12.32 12.65
N ARG A 183 3.37 -11.03 12.39
CA ARG A 183 4.73 -10.49 12.17
C ARG A 183 5.61 -10.66 13.42
N GLY A 184 5.03 -10.51 14.61
CA GLY A 184 5.72 -10.75 15.88
C GLY A 184 6.23 -12.18 16.01
N ARG A 185 5.49 -13.17 15.48
CA ARG A 185 5.92 -14.58 15.46
C ARG A 185 7.02 -14.84 14.43
N GLU A 186 6.89 -14.26 13.25
CA GLU A 186 7.76 -14.48 12.08
C GLU A 186 9.14 -13.83 12.21
N LEU A 187 9.22 -12.62 12.76
CA LEU A 187 10.49 -11.92 12.92
C LEU A 187 11.47 -12.72 13.81
N SER A 188 12.74 -12.71 13.47
CA SER A 188 13.83 -13.20 14.32
C SER A 188 14.02 -12.28 15.53
N PRO A 189 14.57 -12.76 16.66
CA PRO A 189 14.92 -11.88 17.78
C PRO A 189 15.80 -10.70 17.32
N GLY A 190 15.38 -9.47 17.65
CA GLY A 190 16.01 -8.24 17.16
C GLY A 190 15.71 -7.84 15.72
N GLY A 191 14.92 -8.63 14.99
CA GLY A 191 14.43 -8.31 13.64
C GLY A 191 13.55 -7.06 13.62
N LYS A 192 13.48 -6.42 12.44
CA LYS A 192 12.76 -5.14 12.26
C LYS A 192 11.74 -5.26 11.14
N LEU A 193 10.63 -4.54 11.27
CA LEU A 193 9.61 -4.41 10.23
C LEU A 193 9.28 -2.93 10.04
N LEU A 194 9.35 -2.45 8.80
CA LEU A 194 8.84 -1.14 8.41
C LEU A 194 7.47 -1.29 7.75
N VAL A 195 6.50 -0.49 8.20
CA VAL A 195 5.17 -0.36 7.60
C VAL A 195 4.97 1.09 7.17
N LEU A 196 4.68 1.32 5.88
CA LEU A 196 4.22 2.58 5.33
C LEU A 196 2.76 2.43 4.90
N THR A 197 1.85 3.20 5.50
CA THR A 197 0.40 3.05 5.24
C THR A 197 -0.33 4.39 5.38
N PRO A 198 -1.45 4.61 4.66
CA PRO A 198 -2.28 5.79 4.89
C PRO A 198 -2.66 5.99 6.35
N ALA A 199 -2.66 7.25 6.74
CA ALA A 199 -2.94 7.68 8.09
C ALA A 199 -4.11 8.66 8.14
N VAL A 200 -4.56 8.91 9.36
CA VAL A 200 -5.38 10.06 9.70
C VAL A 200 -4.51 11.00 10.53
N ASP A 201 -4.38 12.24 10.09
CA ASP A 201 -3.51 13.20 10.75
C ASP A 201 -4.07 13.67 12.11
N ALA A 202 -3.30 14.48 12.84
CA ALA A 202 -3.68 14.98 14.17
C ALA A 202 -4.95 15.84 14.17
N ALA A 203 -5.35 16.39 13.02
CA ALA A 203 -6.58 17.16 12.86
C ALA A 203 -7.77 16.27 12.45
N GLY A 204 -7.58 14.95 12.34
CA GLY A 204 -8.61 14.02 11.94
C GLY A 204 -8.82 13.92 10.42
N ARG A 205 -7.89 14.45 9.60
CA ARG A 205 -8.02 14.41 8.13
C ARG A 205 -7.41 13.12 7.59
N SER A 206 -8.16 12.43 6.73
CA SER A 206 -7.74 11.20 6.03
C SER A 206 -7.12 11.46 4.65
N GLY A 207 -6.98 12.73 4.24
CA GLY A 207 -6.47 13.11 2.92
C GLY A 207 -7.44 12.83 1.77
N TYR A 208 -6.95 12.99 0.55
CA TYR A 208 -7.65 12.67 -0.72
C TYR A 208 -8.99 13.38 -0.96
N ARG A 209 -9.33 14.39 -0.17
CA ARG A 209 -10.65 15.05 -0.19
C ARG A 209 -11.12 15.43 -1.60
N PRO A 210 -10.31 16.10 -2.46
CA PRO A 210 -10.76 16.46 -3.81
C PRO A 210 -11.12 15.26 -4.69
N LEU A 211 -10.40 14.14 -4.52
CA LEU A 211 -10.66 12.91 -5.28
C LEU A 211 -11.93 12.23 -4.79
N LEU A 212 -12.12 12.17 -3.47
CA LEU A 212 -13.23 11.48 -2.84
C LEU A 212 -14.55 12.22 -3.06
N ASP A 213 -14.55 13.55 -2.95
CA ASP A 213 -15.69 14.38 -3.29
C ASP A 213 -16.03 14.25 -4.79
N GLY A 214 -15.01 14.28 -5.65
CA GLY A 214 -15.18 14.06 -7.09
C GLY A 214 -15.79 12.69 -7.43
N ILE A 215 -15.38 11.62 -6.74
CA ILE A 215 -15.97 10.28 -6.93
C ILE A 215 -17.42 10.27 -6.48
N ALA A 216 -17.74 10.80 -5.30
CA ALA A 216 -19.11 10.82 -4.78
C ALA A 216 -20.06 11.55 -5.73
N GLU A 217 -19.69 12.75 -6.16
CA GLU A 217 -20.49 13.55 -7.08
C GLU A 217 -20.66 12.85 -8.46
N VAL A 218 -19.63 12.17 -8.98
CA VAL A 218 -19.75 11.42 -10.24
C VAL A 218 -20.66 10.19 -10.09
N LEU A 219 -20.64 9.52 -8.94
CA LEU A 219 -21.56 8.42 -8.65
C LEU A 219 -23.02 8.92 -8.56
N ASP A 220 -23.24 10.08 -7.97
CA ASP A 220 -24.56 10.73 -7.92
C ASP A 220 -25.07 11.11 -9.33
N GLU A 221 -24.20 11.63 -10.20
CA GLU A 221 -24.52 11.89 -11.61
C GLU A 221 -24.89 10.60 -12.35
N HIS A 222 -24.14 9.51 -12.14
CA HIS A 222 -24.44 8.22 -12.76
C HIS A 222 -25.78 7.66 -12.29
N MET A 223 -26.17 7.93 -11.04
CA MET A 223 -27.51 7.61 -10.55
C MET A 223 -28.59 8.44 -11.23
N ALA A 224 -28.39 9.76 -11.32
CA ALA A 224 -29.34 10.68 -11.94
C ALA A 224 -29.55 10.39 -13.44
N GLU A 225 -28.49 9.95 -14.13
CA GLU A 225 -28.52 9.54 -15.54
C GLU A 225 -29.04 8.11 -15.75
N GLY A 226 -29.34 7.35 -14.68
CA GLY A 226 -29.80 5.97 -14.75
C GLY A 226 -28.73 4.96 -15.19
N ARG A 227 -27.44 5.32 -15.11
CA ARG A 227 -26.31 4.41 -15.37
C ARG A 227 -26.05 3.46 -14.21
N LEU A 228 -26.36 3.90 -12.99
CA LEU A 228 -26.28 3.11 -11.76
C LEU A 228 -27.59 3.23 -10.99
N THR A 229 -27.99 2.15 -10.33
CA THR A 229 -29.11 2.13 -9.40
C THR A 229 -28.66 2.48 -7.98
N ALA A 230 -29.58 2.96 -7.15
CA ALA A 230 -29.29 3.21 -5.72
C ALA A 230 -28.78 1.94 -5.00
N ASP A 231 -29.30 0.77 -5.37
CA ASP A 231 -28.87 -0.51 -4.82
C ASP A 231 -27.44 -0.88 -5.25
N GLU A 232 -27.03 -0.56 -6.49
CA GLU A 232 -25.65 -0.74 -6.94
C GLU A 232 -24.69 0.17 -6.19
N ILE A 233 -25.05 1.45 -6.01
CA ILE A 233 -24.25 2.43 -5.26
C ILE A 233 -24.11 2.00 -3.80
N ALA A 234 -25.21 1.55 -3.17
CA ALA A 234 -25.19 1.06 -1.78
C ALA A 234 -24.30 -0.18 -1.58
N ARG A 235 -24.05 -0.96 -2.63
CA ARG A 235 -23.13 -2.11 -2.61
C ARG A 235 -21.67 -1.72 -2.84
N VAL A 236 -21.37 -0.50 -3.30
CA VAL A 236 -19.99 -0.07 -3.48
C VAL A 236 -19.29 -0.03 -2.12
N SER A 237 -18.23 -0.82 -2.00
CA SER A 237 -17.41 -0.93 -0.81
C SER A 237 -15.97 -0.78 -1.20
N ILE A 238 -15.32 0.31 -0.75
CA ILE A 238 -13.88 0.48 -0.87
C ILE A 238 -13.29 0.01 0.46
N PRO A 239 -12.68 -1.18 0.55
CA PRO A 239 -12.27 -1.79 1.80
C PRO A 239 -10.88 -1.26 2.19
N ALA A 240 -10.73 0.06 2.25
CA ALA A 240 -9.49 0.72 2.63
C ALA A 240 -9.77 1.72 3.76
N LEU A 241 -8.90 1.73 4.78
CA LEU A 241 -9.00 2.69 5.87
C LEU A 241 -7.61 3.14 6.32
N GLY A 242 -7.41 4.46 6.36
CA GLY A 242 -6.26 5.07 7.04
C GLY A 242 -6.45 5.00 8.55
N ARG A 243 -5.34 4.91 9.30
CA ARG A 243 -5.38 4.79 10.77
C ARG A 243 -4.80 6.03 11.44
N THR A 244 -5.38 6.43 12.56
CA THR A 244 -4.81 7.42 13.48
C THR A 244 -3.59 6.83 14.20
N GLU A 245 -2.72 7.70 14.75
CA GLU A 245 -1.62 7.26 15.63
C GLU A 245 -2.14 6.42 16.80
N LYS A 246 -3.28 6.81 17.39
CA LYS A 246 -3.90 6.08 18.49
C LYS A 246 -4.26 4.65 18.10
N GLU A 247 -4.83 4.44 16.91
CA GLU A 247 -5.19 3.12 16.41
C GLU A 247 -3.95 2.28 16.08
N LEU A 248 -2.90 2.88 15.53
CA LEU A 248 -1.63 2.19 15.27
C LEU A 248 -0.95 1.73 16.57
N ARG A 249 -1.02 2.53 17.63
CA ARG A 249 -0.48 2.21 18.96
C ARG A 249 -1.35 1.27 19.78
N ALA A 250 -2.62 1.08 19.41
CA ALA A 250 -3.60 0.37 20.22
C ALA A 250 -3.17 -1.06 20.65
N PRO A 251 -2.59 -1.90 19.78
CA PRO A 251 -2.17 -3.25 20.18
C PRO A 251 -1.08 -3.26 21.27
N PHE A 252 -0.27 -2.20 21.35
CA PHE A 252 0.87 -2.11 22.26
C PHE A 252 0.50 -1.52 23.62
N ALA A 253 -0.67 -0.91 23.77
CA ALA A 253 -1.08 -0.26 25.00
C ALA A 253 -1.65 -1.26 26.02
N PRO A 254 -1.45 -1.03 27.34
CA PRO A 254 -0.59 -0.02 27.96
C PRO A 254 0.87 -0.49 28.12
N ALA A 255 1.18 -1.75 27.81
CA ALA A 255 2.46 -2.39 28.14
C ALA A 255 3.66 -1.91 27.29
N GLY A 256 3.40 -1.13 26.23
CA GLY A 256 4.38 -0.72 25.23
C GLY A 256 4.84 -1.85 24.31
N ARG A 257 4.24 -3.05 24.42
CA ARG A 257 4.65 -4.26 23.68
C ARG A 257 3.46 -5.14 23.33
N PHE A 258 3.57 -5.86 22.21
CA PHE A 258 2.58 -6.84 21.75
C PHE A 258 3.27 -7.92 20.91
N GLU A 259 3.06 -9.21 21.22
CA GLU A 259 3.71 -10.34 20.51
C GLU A 259 5.24 -10.18 20.38
N SER A 260 5.87 -9.73 21.46
CA SER A 260 7.30 -9.39 21.56
C SER A 260 7.78 -8.28 20.60
N LEU A 261 6.87 -7.50 20.02
CA LEU A 261 7.16 -6.30 19.26
C LEU A 261 6.97 -5.05 20.09
N THR A 262 7.78 -4.04 19.81
CA THR A 262 7.62 -2.66 20.28
C THR A 262 7.64 -1.71 19.09
N ILE A 263 6.95 -0.57 19.20
CA ILE A 263 7.10 0.53 18.24
C ILE A 263 8.42 1.25 18.57
N GLU A 264 9.41 1.12 17.69
CA GLU A 264 10.69 1.83 17.79
C GLU A 264 10.59 3.24 17.22
N HIS A 265 9.83 3.39 16.14
CA HIS A 265 9.57 4.67 15.51
C HIS A 265 8.14 4.68 14.98
N LEU A 266 7.46 5.82 15.14
CA LEU A 266 6.18 6.09 14.50
C LEU A 266 6.13 7.58 14.22
N GLU A 267 5.86 7.91 12.97
CA GLU A 267 5.58 9.27 12.53
C GLU A 267 4.36 9.27 11.61
N ILE A 268 3.62 10.37 11.65
CA ILE A 268 2.59 10.68 10.66
C ILE A 268 3.04 11.95 9.94
N PHE A 269 3.11 11.88 8.62
CA PHE A 269 3.55 12.97 7.77
C PHE A 269 2.67 13.07 6.52
N ASP A 270 2.63 14.24 5.91
CA ASP A 270 1.96 14.44 4.63
C ASP A 270 2.96 14.15 3.51
N ALA A 271 2.65 13.20 2.63
CA ALA A 271 3.53 12.86 1.53
C ALA A 271 3.41 13.87 0.38
N GLU A 272 4.49 14.00 -0.38
CA GLU A 272 4.57 14.88 -1.55
C GLU A 272 3.51 14.52 -2.60
N ASP A 273 2.68 15.50 -2.99
CA ASP A 273 1.83 15.42 -4.17
C ASP A 273 2.64 15.78 -5.42
N ARG A 274 3.34 14.79 -5.95
CA ARG A 274 4.18 14.96 -7.14
C ARG A 274 3.41 15.40 -8.38
N PHE A 275 2.12 15.11 -8.45
CA PHE A 275 1.30 15.57 -9.56
C PHE A 275 1.02 17.07 -9.44
N TRP A 276 0.76 17.55 -8.22
CA TRP A 276 0.64 18.96 -7.92
C TRP A 276 1.96 19.71 -8.15
N ASP A 277 3.08 19.17 -7.70
CA ASP A 277 4.40 19.82 -7.90
C ASP A 277 4.72 19.94 -9.39
N GLN A 278 4.43 18.91 -10.18
CA GLN A 278 4.56 18.98 -11.63
C GLN A 278 3.63 20.04 -12.25
N TYR A 279 2.39 20.14 -11.77
CA TYR A 279 1.44 21.16 -12.21
C TYR A 279 1.93 22.59 -11.86
N LEU A 280 2.55 22.80 -10.70
CA LEU A 280 3.14 24.09 -10.35
C LEU A 280 4.29 24.48 -11.29
N LEU A 281 4.97 23.50 -11.89
CA LEU A 281 6.06 23.73 -12.85
C LEU A 281 5.57 24.01 -14.28
N ASP A 282 4.56 23.28 -14.76
CA ASP A 282 4.15 23.31 -16.17
C ASP A 282 2.77 23.94 -16.43
N GLY A 283 1.98 24.19 -15.39
CA GLY A 283 0.62 24.73 -15.48
C GLY A 283 -0.40 23.78 -16.14
N ASN A 284 -0.05 22.50 -16.36
CA ASN A 284 -0.85 21.55 -17.11
C ASN A 284 -1.94 20.89 -16.24
N ALA A 285 -3.04 21.61 -16.04
CA ALA A 285 -4.18 21.13 -15.27
C ALA A 285 -4.79 19.83 -15.83
N GLY A 286 -4.76 19.65 -17.16
CA GLY A 286 -5.25 18.44 -17.82
C GLY A 286 -4.44 17.20 -17.43
N ALA A 287 -3.11 17.32 -17.38
CA ALA A 287 -2.23 16.23 -16.95
C ALA A 287 -2.39 15.92 -15.46
N LEU A 288 -2.53 16.94 -14.61
CA LEU A 288 -2.83 16.77 -13.18
C LEU A 288 -4.11 15.93 -12.99
N GLY A 289 -5.21 16.36 -13.61
CA GLY A 289 -6.50 15.68 -13.50
C GLY A 289 -6.47 14.26 -14.04
N ALA A 290 -5.85 14.05 -15.21
CA ALA A 290 -5.73 12.72 -15.81
C ALA A 290 -4.93 11.74 -14.95
N ARG A 291 -3.81 12.18 -14.35
CA ARG A 291 -2.95 11.35 -13.51
C ARG A 291 -3.63 10.96 -12.21
N TRP A 292 -4.24 11.93 -11.51
CA TRP A 292 -4.99 11.65 -10.29
C TRP A 292 -6.20 10.74 -10.55
N ALA A 293 -6.96 11.02 -11.61
CA ALA A 293 -8.13 10.21 -11.96
C ALA A 293 -7.75 8.78 -12.34
N ALA A 294 -6.68 8.58 -13.11
CA ALA A 294 -6.19 7.25 -13.46
C ALA A 294 -5.77 6.45 -12.22
N LEU A 295 -5.02 7.09 -11.30
CA LEU A 295 -4.55 6.47 -10.07
C LEU A 295 -5.72 5.98 -9.20
N ILE A 296 -6.66 6.86 -8.88
CA ILE A 296 -7.76 6.54 -7.97
C ILE A 296 -8.79 5.62 -8.64
N SER A 297 -9.04 5.77 -9.94
CA SER A 297 -9.96 4.89 -10.68
C SER A 297 -9.43 3.45 -10.71
N ALA A 298 -8.12 3.25 -10.91
CA ALA A 298 -7.52 1.92 -10.83
C ALA A 298 -7.65 1.30 -9.44
N ALA A 299 -7.57 2.11 -8.38
CA ALA A 299 -7.73 1.67 -6.99
C ALA A 299 -9.15 1.20 -6.66
N ILE A 300 -10.16 1.88 -7.20
CA ILE A 300 -11.58 1.62 -6.86
C ILE A 300 -12.28 0.71 -7.88
N ALA A 301 -11.70 0.52 -9.06
CA ALA A 301 -12.30 -0.28 -10.14
C ALA A 301 -12.76 -1.67 -9.69
N PRO A 302 -12.00 -2.44 -8.87
CA PRO A 302 -12.44 -3.76 -8.42
C PRO A 302 -13.67 -3.69 -7.51
N ALA A 303 -13.72 -2.68 -6.64
CA ALA A 303 -14.84 -2.43 -5.73
C ALA A 303 -16.12 -2.05 -6.49
N LEU A 304 -15.99 -1.15 -7.46
CA LEU A 304 -17.10 -0.75 -8.33
C LEU A 304 -17.58 -1.91 -9.20
N ALA A 305 -16.66 -2.65 -9.81
CA ALA A 305 -17.01 -3.82 -10.61
C ALA A 305 -17.79 -4.85 -9.77
N ALA A 306 -17.33 -5.16 -8.56
CA ALA A 306 -18.01 -6.10 -7.67
C ALA A 306 -19.43 -5.64 -7.26
N ALA A 307 -19.64 -4.33 -7.08
CA ALA A 307 -20.92 -3.76 -6.67
C ALA A 307 -21.96 -3.72 -7.81
N VAL A 308 -21.49 -3.45 -9.02
CA VAL A 308 -22.32 -3.43 -10.25
C VAL A 308 -22.64 -4.86 -10.71
N THR A 309 -21.84 -5.86 -10.34
CA THR A 309 -22.07 -7.24 -10.79
C THR A 309 -23.28 -7.92 -10.13
N GLY A 310 -24.39 -7.91 -10.88
CA GLY A 310 -25.11 -9.13 -11.28
C GLY A 310 -24.70 -9.64 -12.69
N ARG A 311 -23.69 -9.01 -13.33
CA ARG A 311 -23.26 -9.26 -14.72
C ARG A 311 -21.73 -9.20 -14.88
N ALA A 312 -21.01 -10.24 -14.50
CA ALA A 312 -19.57 -10.31 -14.72
C ALA A 312 -19.25 -10.30 -16.23
N GLY A 313 -18.40 -9.38 -16.68
CA GLY A 313 -18.01 -9.21 -18.09
C GLY A 313 -18.92 -8.31 -18.93
N ASP A 314 -19.85 -7.56 -18.31
CA ASP A 314 -20.71 -6.61 -19.01
C ASP A 314 -19.92 -5.39 -19.51
N PRO A 315 -19.91 -5.11 -20.83
CA PRO A 315 -19.36 -3.87 -21.39
C PRO A 315 -19.86 -2.60 -20.69
N ALA A 316 -21.05 -2.64 -20.08
CA ALA A 316 -21.60 -1.52 -19.31
C ALA A 316 -20.77 -1.16 -18.06
N THR A 317 -20.15 -2.15 -17.38
CA THR A 317 -19.29 -1.86 -16.21
C THR A 317 -17.99 -1.17 -16.63
N ALA A 318 -17.40 -1.63 -17.73
CA ALA A 318 -16.21 -0.98 -18.29
C ALA A 318 -16.52 0.46 -18.76
N GLU A 319 -17.71 0.67 -19.32
CA GLU A 319 -18.21 2.00 -19.70
C GLU A 319 -18.32 2.93 -18.48
N VAL A 320 -18.96 2.46 -17.41
CA VAL A 320 -19.12 3.21 -16.16
C VAL A 320 -17.76 3.61 -15.59
N LEU A 321 -16.81 2.68 -15.50
CA LEU A 321 -15.47 2.97 -14.99
C LEU A 321 -14.74 4.00 -15.86
N ARG A 322 -14.82 3.86 -17.19
CA ARG A 322 -14.19 4.79 -18.13
C ARG A 322 -14.81 6.18 -18.03
N HIS A 323 -16.14 6.26 -17.94
CA HIS A 323 -16.86 7.52 -17.80
C HIS A 323 -16.53 8.19 -16.45
N LEU A 324 -16.50 7.41 -15.36
CA LEU A 324 -16.10 7.90 -14.05
C LEU A 324 -14.70 8.52 -14.07
N GLN A 325 -13.73 7.81 -14.65
CA GLN A 325 -12.35 8.31 -14.77
C GLN A 325 -12.30 9.61 -15.59
N ALA A 326 -13.02 9.69 -16.71
CA ALA A 326 -13.04 10.88 -17.56
C ALA A 326 -13.68 12.09 -16.87
N CYS A 327 -14.83 11.90 -16.21
CA CYS A 327 -15.50 12.95 -15.45
C CYS A 327 -14.60 13.46 -14.31
N LEU A 328 -14.00 12.54 -13.54
CA LEU A 328 -13.09 12.90 -12.46
C LEU A 328 -11.88 13.67 -12.98
N ALA A 329 -11.27 13.24 -14.08
CA ALA A 329 -10.15 13.94 -14.70
C ALA A 329 -10.52 15.38 -15.09
N ALA A 330 -11.69 15.57 -15.73
CA ALA A 330 -12.17 16.89 -16.13
C ALA A 330 -12.43 17.80 -14.92
N ARG A 331 -13.03 17.27 -13.85
CA ARG A 331 -13.32 18.01 -12.62
C ARG A 331 -12.04 18.49 -11.92
N LEU A 332 -11.07 17.59 -11.76
CA LEU A 332 -9.77 17.91 -11.17
C LEU A 332 -8.97 18.91 -12.02
N ALA A 333 -9.12 18.86 -13.35
CA ALA A 333 -8.50 19.83 -14.25
C ALA A 333 -9.18 21.21 -14.20
N ASN A 334 -10.50 21.27 -14.01
CA ASN A 334 -11.26 22.52 -13.95
C ASN A 334 -11.08 23.28 -12.62
N SER A 335 -10.80 22.56 -11.52
CA SER A 335 -10.44 23.14 -10.23
C SER A 335 -9.22 22.42 -9.64
N PRO A 336 -8.00 22.73 -10.14
CA PRO A 336 -6.78 22.14 -9.61
C PRO A 336 -6.62 22.42 -8.13
N GLN A 337 -6.44 21.36 -7.34
CA GLN A 337 -6.17 21.45 -5.90
C GLN A 337 -5.07 20.48 -5.54
N GLN A 338 -4.22 20.88 -4.61
CA GLN A 338 -3.25 19.98 -3.99
C GLN A 338 -3.98 18.89 -3.21
N VAL A 339 -3.59 17.64 -3.41
CA VAL A 339 -4.13 16.50 -2.65
C VAL A 339 -3.25 16.26 -1.44
N GLN A 340 -3.87 16.22 -0.26
CA GLN A 340 -3.20 15.75 0.96
C GLN A 340 -3.12 14.22 0.96
N ILE A 341 -1.96 13.70 1.33
CA ILE A 341 -1.59 12.28 1.31
C ILE A 341 -0.98 11.93 2.69
N PRO A 342 -1.77 11.95 3.78
CA PRO A 342 -1.27 11.61 5.11
C PRO A 342 -0.86 10.14 5.17
N LEU A 343 0.39 9.89 5.52
CA LEU A 343 0.98 8.56 5.69
C LEU A 343 1.51 8.39 7.11
N ALA A 344 1.46 7.15 7.60
CA ALA A 344 2.16 6.70 8.77
C ALA A 344 3.34 5.83 8.35
N LEU A 345 4.52 6.13 8.90
CA LEU A 345 5.68 5.23 8.87
C LEU A 345 5.87 4.66 10.27
N VAL A 346 5.81 3.34 10.37
CA VAL A 346 5.93 2.61 11.63
C VAL A 346 7.09 1.63 11.53
N VAL A 347 8.06 1.73 12.44
CA VAL A 347 9.11 0.75 12.64
C VAL A 347 8.79 -0.09 13.87
N LEU A 348 8.58 -1.38 13.65
CA LEU A 348 8.39 -2.38 14.69
C LEU A 348 9.69 -3.15 14.91
N ALA A 349 10.07 -3.31 16.17
CA ALA A 349 11.25 -4.06 16.56
C ALA A 349 10.87 -5.26 17.42
N LYS A 350 11.41 -6.43 17.08
CA LYS A 350 11.27 -7.63 17.91
C LYS A 350 12.30 -7.61 19.05
N GLN A 351 11.84 -7.89 20.26
CA GLN A 351 12.71 -8.06 21.42
C GLN A 351 13.71 -9.20 21.18
N ARG A 352 14.93 -9.02 21.68
CA ARG A 352 16.03 -9.98 21.54
C ARG A 352 15.90 -11.16 22.49
#